data_AF-A0A0D6EQW0-F1
#
_entry.id   AF-A0A0D6EQW0-F1
#
_cell.length_a   1.000
_cell.length_b   1.000
_cell.length_c   1.000
_cell.angle_alpha   90.00
_cell.angle_beta   90.00
_cell.angle_gamma   90.00
#
_symmetry.space_group_name_H-M   'P 1'
#
loop_
_entity.id
_entity.type
_entity.pdbx_description
1 polymer ?
#
loop_
_entity_poly.entity_id
_entity_poly.type
_entity_poly.pdbx_seq_one_letter_code
_entity_poly.pdbx_strand_id
1 'polypeptide(L)'
;MLNTLSSLSAARSSGILDCTTYIAGVSGSCWAINTLMSIGGASLPWTLQHLRQRIKEPFLTPEAFVNLLDTDRESSVSLLTGAILKNASKGGEVSLVDVYGTLVSTRLFVSSESPAFPPPPNPISLETLKTSSQRRFIDDGQAPLPIYCTIRHDLPPDDVVKQKEQEGMTGQEILAEGKWHWFEITPYEVGCDQLGAFIPTWSLGRHFDAGKSVERVPELSLTILSGIFASAFTATLLNYWVELKPLLASLPFSGTINEFITSNAHKLDAIHPFPPAELPNFLKGLKGKLREGVPDAITDLETLGFMDAGANMNLPYVPLMRRQCDIVIALDASADSQDLWFTRAAEYAKAYTPSSPTEEGGVSRWPGVDAAALFPRRAEEGEEERAAEKVDEAKKQEGEVLDRAVDGEEKERERERRGVREKNPQPAPLGSAPTSAGGAAPGGGAKRGKEEEKELGLGAEAGDKPMPRSSAEGEPPLSRCSIWIGSTSPQASKTCRNDHPTLEDVVERDGIALAYIPLSAHPDEGTGRDGTETEKELPFDPLEVFSTWRFDYTEEETDRLVRLGQDNFMAGEEQLKTLIKGVWMRKRKQRREEEKELAGRQ
;
A
#
# COMPACT_ATOMS: atom_id res chain seq x y z
N MET A 1 2.96 -1.48 -4.77
CA MET A 1 4.40 -1.19 -5.00
C MET A 1 4.62 -0.33 -6.26
N LEU A 2 4.40 -0.85 -7.48
CA LEU A 2 4.63 -0.08 -8.71
C LEU A 2 3.72 1.14 -8.83
N ASN A 3 2.42 1.00 -8.56
CA ASN A 3 1.48 2.12 -8.53
C ASN A 3 1.98 3.26 -7.61
N THR A 4 2.42 2.91 -6.39
CA THR A 4 3.00 3.85 -5.42
C THR A 4 4.14 4.68 -6.03
N LEU A 5 5.12 4.05 -6.68
CA LEU A 5 6.25 4.77 -7.29
C LEU A 5 5.83 5.59 -8.51
N SER A 6 4.89 5.08 -9.30
CA SER A 6 4.33 5.80 -10.46
C SER A 6 3.62 7.07 -10.04
N SER A 7 2.73 7.00 -9.05
CA SER A 7 2.03 8.16 -8.51
C SER A 7 3.00 9.13 -7.84
N LEU A 8 4.01 8.66 -7.10
CA LEU A 8 5.07 9.53 -6.56
C LEU A 8 5.90 10.21 -7.67
N SER A 9 6.13 9.51 -8.80
CA SER A 9 6.78 10.11 -9.97
C SER A 9 5.93 11.22 -10.59
N ALA A 10 4.61 11.02 -10.70
CA ALA A 10 3.67 12.05 -11.16
C ALA A 10 3.56 13.23 -10.18
N ALA A 11 3.52 12.94 -8.87
CA ALA A 11 3.55 13.95 -7.81
C ALA A 11 4.82 14.81 -7.86
N ARG A 12 5.97 14.21 -8.19
CA ARG A 12 7.23 14.93 -8.39
C ARG A 12 7.18 15.83 -9.62
N SER A 13 6.69 15.31 -10.74
CA SER A 13 6.58 16.10 -11.99
C SER A 13 5.62 17.28 -11.88
N SER A 14 4.57 17.16 -11.06
CA SER A 14 3.60 18.24 -10.78
C SER A 14 4.03 19.22 -9.68
N GLY A 15 5.13 18.94 -8.97
CA GLY A 15 5.60 19.72 -7.81
C GLY A 15 4.80 19.48 -6.51
N ILE A 16 3.78 18.62 -6.54
CA ILE A 16 2.97 18.28 -5.36
C ILE A 16 3.81 17.51 -4.32
N LEU A 17 4.77 16.70 -4.76
CA LEU A 17 5.67 15.98 -3.85
C LEU A 17 6.49 16.93 -2.99
N ASP A 18 6.92 18.08 -3.53
CA ASP A 18 7.68 19.11 -2.79
C ASP A 18 6.82 19.82 -1.72
N CYS A 19 5.49 19.67 -1.80
CA CYS A 19 4.53 20.18 -0.82
C CYS A 19 4.10 19.12 0.20
N THR A 20 4.65 17.91 0.12
CA THR A 20 4.26 16.75 0.93
C THR A 20 5.17 16.62 2.16
N THR A 21 4.58 16.46 3.35
CA THR A 21 5.35 16.28 4.60
C THR A 21 5.56 14.80 4.97
N TYR A 22 4.58 13.94 4.67
CA TYR A 22 4.59 12.53 5.06
C TYR A 22 4.21 11.64 3.88
N ILE A 23 4.87 10.48 3.76
CA ILE A 23 4.44 9.39 2.88
C ILE A 23 4.22 8.17 3.75
N ALA A 24 2.97 7.71 3.86
CA ALA A 24 2.64 6.51 4.62
C ALA A 24 2.38 5.32 3.68
N GLY A 25 2.87 4.14 4.08
CA GLY A 25 2.71 2.89 3.33
C GLY A 25 2.09 1.78 4.17
N VAL A 26 1.35 0.92 3.47
CA VAL A 26 0.86 -0.40 3.92
C VAL A 26 1.32 -1.43 2.89
N SER A 27 1.62 -2.65 3.33
CA SER A 27 1.91 -3.78 2.45
C SER A 27 2.96 -3.47 1.37
N GLY A 28 2.68 -3.79 0.11
CA GLY A 28 3.59 -3.50 -1.02
C GLY A 28 3.95 -2.02 -1.20
N SER A 29 3.24 -1.06 -0.62
CA SER A 29 3.68 0.36 -0.59
C SER A 29 4.87 0.55 0.38
N CYS A 30 4.94 -0.21 1.47
CA CYS A 30 6.13 -0.22 2.33
C CYS A 30 7.37 -0.70 1.57
N TRP A 31 7.26 -1.72 0.73
CA TRP A 31 8.38 -2.17 -0.12
C TRP A 31 8.85 -1.10 -1.10
N ALA A 32 7.92 -0.39 -1.74
CA ALA A 32 8.24 0.71 -2.65
C ALA A 32 9.03 1.81 -1.93
N ILE A 33 8.50 2.29 -0.80
CA ILE A 33 9.10 3.37 -0.02
C ILE A 33 10.44 2.91 0.59
N ASN A 34 10.54 1.67 1.09
CA ASN A 34 11.80 1.13 1.60
C ASN A 34 12.85 1.03 0.52
N THR A 35 12.51 0.52 -0.67
CA THR A 35 13.47 0.44 -1.78
C THR A 35 13.94 1.83 -2.20
N LEU A 36 13.02 2.80 -2.28
CA LEU A 36 13.33 4.19 -2.58
C LEU A 36 14.29 4.82 -1.55
N MET A 37 13.99 4.66 -0.26
CA MET A 37 14.74 5.29 0.84
C MET A 37 15.97 4.48 1.30
N SER A 38 16.18 3.28 0.77
CA SER A 38 17.38 2.46 1.02
C SER A 38 18.31 2.50 -0.18
N ILE A 39 18.29 1.46 -1.01
CA ILE A 39 19.21 1.29 -2.13
C ILE A 39 18.99 2.29 -3.27
N GLY A 40 17.75 2.77 -3.39
CA GLY A 40 17.35 3.77 -4.38
C GLY A 40 17.89 5.17 -4.08
N GLY A 41 18.40 5.42 -2.87
CA GLY A 41 19.01 6.70 -2.50
C GLY A 41 18.09 7.91 -2.73
N ALA A 42 16.79 7.77 -2.44
CA ALA A 42 15.73 8.74 -2.73
C ALA A 42 15.57 9.10 -4.22
N SER A 43 16.14 8.32 -5.14
CA SER A 43 15.97 8.47 -6.59
C SER A 43 14.75 7.69 -7.07
N LEU A 44 13.64 8.40 -7.29
CA LEU A 44 12.43 7.84 -7.90
C LEU A 44 12.69 7.20 -9.28
N PRO A 45 13.39 7.86 -10.23
CA PRO A 45 13.64 7.27 -11.55
C PRO A 45 14.43 5.97 -11.48
N TRP A 46 15.50 5.93 -10.66
CA TRP A 46 16.31 4.73 -10.51
C TRP A 46 15.52 3.60 -9.85
N THR A 47 14.79 3.92 -8.77
CA THR A 47 14.00 2.92 -8.02
C THR A 47 12.92 2.30 -8.88
N LEU A 48 12.21 3.11 -9.66
CA LEU A 48 11.20 2.63 -10.59
C LEU A 48 11.82 1.75 -11.68
N GLN A 49 12.92 2.19 -12.30
CA GLN A 49 13.64 1.39 -13.30
C GLN A 49 14.13 0.05 -12.73
N HIS A 50 14.65 0.08 -11.50
CA HIS A 50 15.09 -1.10 -10.76
C HIS A 50 13.94 -2.08 -10.56
N LEU A 51 12.86 -1.68 -9.89
CA LEU A 51 11.76 -2.60 -9.59
C LEU A 51 11.08 -3.14 -10.86
N ARG A 52 10.97 -2.33 -11.92
CA ARG A 52 10.50 -2.78 -13.24
C ARG A 52 11.38 -3.88 -13.84
N GLN A 53 12.69 -3.80 -13.64
CA GLN A 53 13.60 -4.84 -14.11
C GLN A 53 13.54 -6.10 -13.24
N ARG A 54 13.32 -5.95 -11.93
CA ARG A 54 13.31 -7.07 -10.97
C ARG A 54 12.02 -7.88 -10.98
N ILE A 55 10.88 -7.26 -11.31
CA ILE A 55 9.56 -7.91 -11.36
C ILE A 55 9.34 -8.76 -12.63
N LYS A 56 10.30 -8.80 -13.56
CA LYS A 56 10.21 -9.64 -14.77
C LYS A 56 10.25 -11.14 -14.47
N GLU A 57 10.70 -11.50 -13.27
CA GLU A 57 10.82 -12.87 -12.81
C GLU A 57 10.14 -12.98 -11.44
N PRO A 58 9.59 -14.16 -11.08
CA PRO A 58 8.98 -14.35 -9.78
C PRO A 58 9.94 -14.08 -8.62
N PHE A 59 9.39 -13.60 -7.51
CA PHE A 59 10.18 -13.29 -6.32
C PHE A 59 10.73 -14.54 -5.63
N LEU A 60 10.06 -15.68 -5.77
CA LEU A 60 10.29 -16.89 -4.97
C LEU A 60 10.62 -18.10 -5.85
N THR A 61 11.61 -17.94 -6.71
CA THR A 61 12.15 -19.06 -7.52
C THR A 61 13.20 -19.86 -6.74
N PRO A 62 13.40 -21.15 -7.06
CA PRO A 62 14.50 -21.93 -6.49
C PRO A 62 15.88 -21.28 -6.67
N GLU A 63 16.11 -20.62 -7.81
CA GLU A 63 17.35 -19.90 -8.09
C GLU A 63 17.53 -18.70 -7.16
N ALA A 64 16.46 -17.99 -6.81
CA ALA A 64 16.52 -16.89 -5.85
C ALA A 64 16.98 -17.40 -4.47
N PHE A 65 16.51 -18.58 -4.06
CA PHE A 65 16.95 -19.23 -2.84
C PHE A 65 18.42 -19.67 -2.90
N VAL A 66 18.83 -20.35 -3.96
CA VAL A 66 20.23 -20.80 -4.16
C VAL A 66 21.17 -19.60 -4.17
N ASN A 67 20.81 -18.53 -4.89
CA ASN A 67 21.60 -17.30 -4.96
C ASN A 67 21.69 -16.58 -3.61
N LEU A 68 20.62 -16.61 -2.80
CA LEU A 68 20.64 -16.03 -1.45
C LEU A 68 21.58 -16.81 -0.51
N LEU A 69 21.73 -18.12 -0.70
CA LEU A 69 22.65 -18.95 0.09
C LEU A 69 24.10 -18.88 -0.38
N ASP A 70 24.37 -18.25 -1.53
CA ASP A 70 25.74 -18.02 -2.01
C ASP A 70 26.42 -16.94 -1.17
N THR A 71 27.15 -17.37 -0.13
CA THR A 71 27.84 -16.50 0.81
C THR A 71 29.10 -15.83 0.24
N ASP A 72 29.53 -16.19 -0.98
CA ASP A 72 30.60 -15.47 -1.66
C ASP A 72 30.12 -14.09 -2.16
N ARG A 73 28.80 -13.88 -2.21
CA ARG A 73 28.19 -12.60 -2.58
C ARG A 73 27.94 -11.72 -1.36
N GLU A 74 28.50 -10.51 -1.37
CA GLU A 74 28.30 -9.54 -0.28
C GLU A 74 26.82 -9.17 -0.05
N SER A 75 26.01 -9.16 -1.11
CA SER A 75 24.58 -8.92 -1.04
C SER A 75 23.85 -10.01 -0.25
N SER A 76 24.15 -11.28 -0.52
CA SER A 76 23.62 -12.44 0.19
C SER A 76 23.99 -12.43 1.66
N VAL A 77 25.27 -12.15 1.97
CA VAL A 77 25.73 -11.97 3.36
C VAL A 77 24.95 -10.85 4.06
N SER A 78 24.79 -9.70 3.41
CA SER A 78 24.05 -8.56 3.97
C SER A 78 22.58 -8.89 4.25
N LEU A 79 21.92 -9.60 3.33
CA LEU A 79 20.51 -10.00 3.47
C LEU A 79 20.30 -11.01 4.60
N LEU A 80 21.11 -12.07 4.65
CA LEU A 80 21.03 -13.14 5.65
C LEU A 80 21.39 -12.66 7.06
N THR A 81 22.24 -11.64 7.17
CA THR A 81 22.63 -11.05 8.46
C THR A 81 21.42 -10.55 9.25
N GLY A 82 20.34 -10.13 8.60
CA GLY A 82 19.11 -9.71 9.28
C GLY A 82 18.52 -10.79 10.19
N ALA A 83 18.41 -12.02 9.70
CA ALA A 83 17.89 -13.16 10.47
C ALA A 83 18.85 -13.57 11.60
N ILE A 84 20.16 -13.51 11.35
CA ILE A 84 21.19 -13.78 12.38
C ILE A 84 21.08 -12.77 13.53
N LEU A 85 20.94 -11.48 13.21
CA LEU A 85 20.82 -10.42 14.20
C LEU A 85 19.52 -10.51 14.99
N LYS A 86 18.40 -10.88 14.35
CA LYS A 86 17.15 -11.18 15.04
C LYS A 86 17.35 -12.30 16.04
N ASN A 87 17.93 -13.42 15.60
CA ASN A 87 18.19 -14.61 16.43
C ASN A 87 19.18 -14.38 17.59
N ALA A 88 19.97 -13.32 17.52
CA ALA A 88 20.89 -12.93 18.60
C ALA A 88 20.19 -12.20 19.76
N SER A 89 18.96 -11.72 19.57
CA SER A 89 18.17 -11.02 20.58
C SER A 89 17.44 -11.99 21.52
N LYS A 90 17.28 -11.65 22.80
CA LYS A 90 16.43 -12.45 23.70
C LYS A 90 14.97 -12.38 23.25
N GLY A 91 14.39 -13.52 22.90
CA GLY A 91 13.03 -13.61 22.37
C GLY A 91 12.93 -13.25 20.89
N GLY A 92 14.06 -13.10 20.17
CA GLY A 92 14.07 -12.91 18.72
C GLY A 92 14.10 -14.25 18.00
N GLU A 93 12.96 -14.91 17.80
CA GLU A 93 12.91 -16.16 17.04
C GLU A 93 12.73 -15.89 15.54
N VAL A 94 13.38 -16.70 14.70
CA VAL A 94 13.21 -16.63 13.24
C VAL A 94 11.95 -17.38 12.84
N SER A 95 11.01 -16.68 12.20
CA SER A 95 9.71 -17.19 11.76
C SER A 95 9.64 -17.35 10.24
N LEU A 96 8.56 -17.96 9.74
CA LEU A 96 8.27 -18.05 8.31
C LEU A 96 8.18 -16.67 7.66
N VAL A 97 7.63 -15.68 8.38
CA VAL A 97 7.53 -14.28 7.92
C VAL A 97 8.92 -13.69 7.68
N ASP A 98 9.90 -13.99 8.53
CA ASP A 98 11.27 -13.51 8.37
C ASP A 98 11.96 -14.14 7.15
N VAL A 99 11.74 -15.44 6.91
CA VAL A 99 12.28 -16.14 5.75
C VAL A 99 11.67 -15.59 4.46
N TYR A 100 10.35 -15.42 4.43
CA TYR A 100 9.64 -14.78 3.33
C TYR A 100 10.19 -13.36 3.05
N GLY A 101 10.31 -12.52 4.09
CA GLY A 101 10.86 -11.18 3.98
C GLY A 101 12.28 -11.14 3.42
N THR A 102 13.13 -12.07 3.85
CA THR A 102 14.51 -12.19 3.36
C THR A 102 14.54 -12.59 1.90
N LEU A 103 13.70 -13.54 1.48
CA LEU A 103 13.60 -13.96 0.07
C LEU A 103 13.08 -12.85 -0.83
N VAL A 104 11.99 -12.18 -0.43
CA VAL A 104 11.45 -11.03 -1.18
C VAL A 104 12.51 -9.92 -1.33
N SER A 105 13.29 -9.69 -0.28
CA SER A 105 14.36 -8.69 -0.27
C SER A 105 15.47 -8.95 -1.30
N THR A 106 15.63 -10.18 -1.79
CA THR A 106 16.55 -10.48 -2.91
C THR A 106 16.14 -9.77 -4.21
N ARG A 107 14.85 -9.58 -4.46
CA ARG A 107 14.36 -8.82 -5.61
C ARG A 107 14.27 -7.34 -5.32
N LEU A 108 13.89 -6.96 -4.09
CA LEU A 108 13.80 -5.56 -3.71
C LEU A 108 15.16 -4.88 -3.67
N PHE A 109 16.19 -5.50 -3.09
CA PHE A 109 17.44 -4.81 -2.76
C PHE A 109 18.67 -5.23 -3.58
N VAL A 110 18.61 -6.33 -4.33
CA VAL A 110 19.73 -6.74 -5.20
C VAL A 110 19.50 -6.20 -6.61
N SER A 111 20.36 -5.27 -7.04
CA SER A 111 20.33 -4.70 -8.39
C SER A 111 20.80 -5.69 -9.45
N SER A 112 20.41 -5.45 -10.71
CA SER A 112 20.96 -6.17 -11.86
C SER A 112 22.46 -5.93 -11.97
N GLU A 113 23.23 -6.99 -12.25
CA GLU A 113 24.67 -6.93 -12.54
C GLU A 113 24.94 -6.62 -14.03
N SER A 114 23.88 -6.45 -14.84
CA SER A 114 24.02 -6.09 -16.25
C SER A 114 24.76 -4.77 -16.42
N PRO A 115 25.82 -4.68 -17.25
CA PRO A 115 26.53 -3.44 -17.54
C PRO A 115 25.65 -2.32 -18.11
N ALA A 116 24.49 -2.67 -18.68
CA ALA A 116 23.53 -1.72 -19.23
C ALA A 116 22.62 -1.09 -18.14
N PHE A 117 22.61 -1.61 -16.92
CA PHE A 117 21.80 -1.11 -15.81
C PHE A 117 22.65 -0.23 -14.88
N PRO A 118 22.19 0.97 -14.50
CA PRO A 118 22.97 1.86 -13.65
C PRO A 118 23.16 1.27 -12.24
N PRO A 119 24.35 1.43 -11.62
CA PRO A 119 24.58 0.94 -10.27
C PRO A 119 23.64 1.60 -9.27
N PRO A 120 23.33 0.94 -8.13
CA PRO A 120 22.49 1.53 -7.10
C PRO A 120 23.09 2.83 -6.55
N PRO A 121 22.30 3.92 -6.44
CA PRO A 121 22.74 5.17 -5.82
C PRO A 121 23.28 4.97 -4.41
N ASN A 122 22.76 3.97 -3.70
CA ASN A 122 23.18 3.62 -2.35
C ASN A 122 23.35 2.10 -2.25
N PRO A 123 24.54 1.54 -2.51
CA PRO A 123 24.76 0.09 -2.58
C PRO A 123 24.30 -0.67 -1.33
N ILE A 124 23.92 -1.94 -1.52
CA ILE A 124 23.47 -2.81 -0.43
C ILE A 124 24.59 -3.01 0.61
N SER A 125 24.25 -2.82 1.89
CA SER A 125 25.12 -3.04 3.04
C SER A 125 24.27 -3.17 4.30
N LEU A 126 24.89 -3.58 5.41
CA LEU A 126 24.21 -3.61 6.71
C LEU A 126 23.72 -2.24 7.17
N GLU A 127 24.32 -1.15 6.69
CA GLU A 127 23.88 0.20 7.00
C GLU A 127 22.67 0.59 6.17
N THR A 128 22.67 0.30 4.87
CA THR A 128 21.55 0.66 3.98
C THR A 128 20.31 -0.20 4.19
N LEU A 129 20.46 -1.36 4.83
CA LEU A 129 19.37 -2.24 5.27
C LEU A 129 18.79 -1.89 6.66
N LYS A 130 18.95 -0.66 7.13
CA LYS A 130 18.36 -0.14 8.38
C LYS A 130 17.38 0.98 8.08
N THR A 131 16.25 0.99 8.76
CA THR A 131 15.25 2.05 8.65
C THR A 131 15.80 3.37 9.19
N SER A 132 16.58 3.34 10.28
CA SER A 132 17.19 4.55 10.84
C SER A 132 18.18 5.24 9.91
N SER A 133 18.83 4.49 9.01
CA SER A 133 19.76 5.04 8.01
C SER A 133 19.09 5.90 6.96
N GLN A 134 17.77 5.79 6.79
CA GLN A 134 16.98 6.60 5.87
C GLN A 134 16.94 8.08 6.28
N ARG A 135 17.27 8.40 7.54
CA ARG A 135 17.42 9.78 8.04
C ARG A 135 18.35 10.65 7.19
N ARG A 136 19.32 10.05 6.50
CA ARG A 136 20.22 10.75 5.57
C ARG A 136 19.48 11.50 4.43
N PHE A 137 18.23 11.13 4.15
CA PHE A 137 17.40 11.75 3.11
C PHE A 137 16.31 12.67 3.68
N ILE A 138 16.13 12.70 5.00
CA ILE A 138 14.96 13.33 5.66
C ILE A 138 15.36 14.39 6.69
N ASP A 139 16.53 14.26 7.34
CA ASP A 139 16.96 15.15 8.44
C ASP A 139 17.07 16.63 8.02
N ASP A 140 17.26 16.91 6.72
CA ASP A 140 17.32 18.27 6.16
C ASP A 140 16.05 18.67 5.38
N GLY A 141 15.01 17.84 5.40
CA GLY A 141 13.74 18.08 4.73
C GLY A 141 13.77 17.92 3.21
N GLN A 142 14.77 17.24 2.64
CA GLN A 142 14.86 16.99 1.19
C GLN A 142 13.80 16.00 0.65
N ALA A 143 13.25 15.14 1.51
CA ALA A 143 12.17 14.23 1.13
C ALA A 143 11.12 14.12 2.25
N PRO A 144 9.86 13.77 1.89
CA PRO A 144 8.81 13.57 2.89
C PRO A 144 9.14 12.42 3.83
N LEU A 145 8.77 12.54 5.11
CA LEU A 145 9.01 11.51 6.12
C LEU A 145 8.30 10.20 5.76
N PRO A 146 9.01 9.09 5.55
CA PRO A 146 8.39 7.80 5.33
C PRO A 146 7.81 7.24 6.64
N ILE A 147 6.60 6.68 6.55
CA ILE A 147 5.90 6.00 7.64
C ILE A 147 5.49 4.62 7.15
N TYR A 148 5.97 3.57 7.79
CA TYR A 148 5.62 2.20 7.47
C TYR A 148 4.65 1.66 8.52
N CYS A 149 3.57 1.02 8.07
CA CYS A 149 2.52 0.57 8.97
C CYS A 149 2.55 -0.94 9.15
N THR A 150 2.35 -1.37 10.39
CA THR A 150 2.09 -2.75 10.79
C THR A 150 0.98 -2.75 11.81
N ILE A 151 0.36 -3.90 12.02
CA ILE A 151 -0.68 -4.04 13.04
C ILE A 151 -0.37 -5.20 13.97
N ARG A 152 -1.01 -5.15 15.13
CA ARG A 152 -1.16 -6.27 16.05
C ARG A 152 -2.64 -6.49 16.32
N HIS A 153 -3.04 -7.75 16.40
CA HIS A 153 -4.35 -8.14 16.87
C HIS A 153 -4.25 -8.59 18.33
N ASP A 154 -4.87 -7.86 19.25
CA ASP A 154 -4.93 -8.27 20.65
C ASP A 154 -6.05 -9.29 20.82
N LEU A 155 -5.65 -10.56 20.89
CA LEU A 155 -6.54 -11.65 21.24
C LEU A 155 -6.84 -11.62 22.75
N PRO A 156 -8.06 -12.00 23.16
CA PRO A 156 -8.34 -12.25 24.57
C PRO A 156 -7.38 -13.30 25.14
N PRO A 157 -7.06 -13.24 26.45
CA PRO A 157 -6.30 -14.30 27.11
C PRO A 157 -6.92 -15.69 26.91
N ASP A 158 -6.10 -16.74 26.85
CA ASP A 158 -6.53 -18.12 26.56
C ASP A 158 -7.67 -18.62 27.47
N ASP A 159 -7.69 -18.21 28.73
CA ASP A 159 -8.76 -18.52 29.67
C ASP A 159 -10.09 -17.86 29.29
N VAL A 160 -10.04 -16.62 28.80
CA VAL A 160 -11.20 -15.91 28.26
C VAL A 160 -11.66 -16.52 26.94
N VAL A 161 -10.73 -16.90 26.07
CA VAL A 161 -11.04 -17.61 24.81
C VAL A 161 -11.76 -18.92 25.12
N LYS A 162 -11.19 -19.76 25.98
CA LYS A 162 -11.82 -21.03 26.39
C LYS A 162 -13.17 -20.84 27.04
N GLN A 163 -13.36 -19.77 27.82
CA GLN A 163 -14.65 -19.45 28.41
C GLN A 163 -15.66 -19.08 27.32
N LYS A 164 -15.30 -18.22 26.37
CA LYS A 164 -16.17 -17.83 25.26
C LYS A 164 -16.51 -19.00 24.33
N GLU A 165 -15.54 -19.86 24.06
CA GLU A 165 -15.77 -21.13 23.34
C GLU A 165 -16.77 -22.03 24.09
N GLN A 166 -16.66 -22.11 25.42
CA GLN A 166 -17.63 -22.84 26.27
C GLN A 166 -19.00 -22.18 26.30
N GLU A 167 -19.08 -20.86 26.17
CA GLU A 167 -20.31 -20.08 26.02
C GLU A 167 -20.90 -20.17 24.60
N GLY A 168 -20.25 -20.92 23.70
CA GLY A 168 -20.75 -21.26 22.37
C GLY A 168 -20.32 -20.28 21.28
N MET A 169 -19.46 -19.30 21.58
CA MET A 169 -18.86 -18.45 20.55
C MET A 169 -17.87 -19.25 19.71
N THR A 170 -17.93 -19.03 18.40
CA THR A 170 -16.95 -19.52 17.43
C THR A 170 -15.63 -18.77 17.59
N GLY A 171 -14.51 -19.39 17.16
CA GLY A 171 -13.21 -18.71 17.12
C GLY A 171 -13.24 -17.41 16.29
N GLN A 172 -14.08 -17.37 15.24
CA GLN A 172 -14.28 -16.18 14.41
C GLN A 172 -14.94 -15.02 15.16
N GLU A 173 -15.96 -15.28 15.99
CA GLU A 173 -16.61 -14.24 16.79
C GLU A 173 -15.66 -13.68 17.86
N ILE A 174 -14.86 -14.55 18.48
CA ILE A 174 -13.85 -14.14 19.46
C ILE A 174 -12.76 -13.28 18.81
N LEU A 175 -12.35 -13.64 17.58
CA LEU A 175 -11.41 -12.86 16.77
C LEU A 175 -12.00 -11.50 16.39
N ALA A 176 -13.28 -11.43 16.01
CA ALA A 176 -13.92 -10.18 15.61
C ALA A 176 -14.02 -9.16 16.76
N GLU A 177 -14.08 -9.62 18.02
CA GLU A 177 -14.03 -8.73 19.19
C GLU A 177 -12.62 -8.21 19.53
N GLY A 178 -11.58 -8.77 18.91
CA GLY A 178 -10.20 -8.37 19.16
C GLY A 178 -9.92 -6.93 18.70
N LYS A 179 -9.06 -6.23 19.45
CA LYS A 179 -8.67 -4.86 19.11
C LYS A 179 -7.44 -4.86 18.21
N TRP A 180 -7.50 -4.04 17.17
CA TRP A 180 -6.38 -3.81 16.28
C TRP A 180 -5.57 -2.61 16.74
N HIS A 181 -4.28 -2.84 16.99
CA HIS A 181 -3.33 -1.79 17.31
C HIS A 181 -2.43 -1.49 16.10
N TRP A 182 -2.45 -0.22 15.68
CA TRP A 182 -1.62 0.26 14.58
C TRP A 182 -0.26 0.72 15.08
N PHE A 183 0.78 0.05 14.61
CA PHE A 183 2.15 0.44 14.85
C PHE A 183 2.69 1.16 13.62
N GLU A 184 3.32 2.29 13.88
CA GLU A 184 4.04 3.07 12.88
C GLU A 184 5.55 2.92 13.09
N ILE A 185 6.27 2.79 11.99
CA ILE A 185 7.72 2.74 11.94
C ILE A 185 8.16 3.92 11.08
N THR A 186 9.03 4.77 11.63
CA THR A 186 9.68 5.88 10.91
C THR A 186 11.19 5.72 11.02
N PRO A 187 12.01 6.53 10.33
CA PRO A 187 13.45 6.56 10.56
C PRO A 187 13.86 7.00 11.98
N TYR A 188 12.94 7.58 12.77
CA TYR A 188 13.22 8.11 14.11
C TYR A 188 12.70 7.22 15.24
N GLU A 189 11.44 6.82 15.14
CA GLU A 189 10.73 6.09 16.18
C GLU A 189 9.81 4.99 15.63
N VAL A 190 9.53 4.02 16.50
CA VAL A 190 8.57 2.94 16.32
C VAL A 190 7.63 2.92 17.50
N GLY A 191 6.32 2.83 17.26
CA GLY A 191 5.36 2.75 18.35
C GLY A 191 3.92 2.72 17.90
N CYS A 192 3.03 2.70 18.87
CA CYS A 192 1.59 2.75 18.66
C CYS A 192 1.02 3.94 19.43
N ASP A 193 0.38 4.85 18.71
CA ASP A 193 -0.21 6.04 19.34
C ASP A 193 -1.29 5.66 20.34
N GLN A 194 -2.16 4.70 20.01
CA GLN A 194 -3.22 4.22 20.91
C GLN A 194 -2.68 3.66 22.23
N LEU A 195 -1.47 3.09 22.23
CA LEU A 195 -0.79 2.61 23.45
C LEU A 195 -0.04 3.74 24.17
N GLY A 196 0.28 4.82 23.46
CA GLY A 196 1.06 5.96 23.97
C GLY A 196 2.54 5.66 24.20
N ALA A 197 3.08 4.65 23.51
CA ALA A 197 4.43 4.16 23.72
C ALA A 197 5.21 4.11 22.41
N PHE A 198 6.38 4.75 22.41
CA PHE A 198 7.30 4.84 21.28
C PHE A 198 8.73 4.57 21.75
N ILE A 199 9.52 3.92 20.90
CA ILE A 199 10.94 3.66 21.08
C ILE A 199 11.72 4.18 19.87
N PRO A 200 13.03 4.48 20.00
CA PRO A 200 13.85 4.79 18.85
C PRO A 200 13.91 3.62 17.86
N THR A 201 13.86 3.89 16.55
CA THR A 201 13.82 2.84 15.51
C THR A 201 14.96 1.84 15.60
N TRP A 202 16.17 2.31 15.91
CA TRP A 202 17.34 1.45 16.08
C TRP A 202 17.22 0.42 17.21
N SER A 203 16.27 0.61 18.12
CA SER A 203 16.06 -0.25 19.29
C SER A 203 14.95 -1.29 19.10
N LEU A 204 14.19 -1.23 17.98
CA LEU A 204 13.22 -2.25 17.64
C LEU A 204 13.91 -3.62 17.53
N GLY A 205 13.29 -4.65 18.10
CA GLY A 205 13.84 -6.00 18.14
C GLY A 205 14.74 -6.30 19.35
N ARG A 206 15.00 -5.32 20.23
CA ARG A 206 15.73 -5.53 21.50
C ARG A 206 14.78 -5.87 22.64
N HIS A 207 15.23 -6.66 23.61
CA HIS A 207 14.48 -6.82 24.86
C HIS A 207 14.47 -5.53 25.69
N PHE A 208 13.33 -5.22 26.32
CA PHE A 208 13.15 -4.11 27.26
C PHE A 208 12.64 -4.62 28.61
N ASP A 209 12.92 -3.86 29.66
CA ASP A 209 12.33 -4.02 30.98
C ASP A 209 12.07 -2.64 31.59
N ALA A 210 10.82 -2.38 31.98
CA ALA A 210 10.34 -1.15 32.60
C ALA A 210 10.78 0.12 31.83
N GLY A 211 10.74 0.06 30.50
CA GLY A 211 11.10 1.16 29.60
C GLY A 211 12.60 1.33 29.33
N LYS A 212 13.44 0.35 29.71
CA LYS A 212 14.88 0.36 29.43
C LYS A 212 15.25 -0.83 28.55
N SER A 213 15.98 -0.58 27.47
CA SER A 213 16.57 -1.67 26.68
C SER A 213 17.66 -2.37 27.52
N VAL A 214 17.56 -3.69 27.64
CA VAL A 214 18.51 -4.52 28.41
C VAL A 214 19.55 -5.18 27.50
N GLU A 215 19.53 -4.86 26.21
CA GLU A 215 20.39 -5.46 25.19
C GLU A 215 20.98 -4.41 24.25
N ARG A 216 21.99 -4.83 23.50
CA ARG A 216 22.70 -3.99 22.53
C ARG A 216 22.77 -4.63 21.14
N VAL A 217 21.88 -5.57 20.83
CA VAL A 217 21.79 -6.13 19.48
C VAL A 217 21.57 -5.00 18.46
N PRO A 218 22.24 -5.04 17.30
CA PRO A 218 22.00 -4.07 16.24
C PRO A 218 20.53 -3.98 15.83
N GLU A 219 20.17 -2.87 15.18
CA GLU A 219 18.81 -2.63 14.66
C GLU A 219 18.31 -3.78 13.79
N LEU A 220 17.01 -4.07 13.90
CA LEU A 220 16.31 -5.05 13.08
C LEU A 220 16.40 -4.65 11.60
N SER A 221 16.82 -5.60 10.76
CA SER A 221 17.04 -5.32 9.34
C SER A 221 15.73 -5.09 8.58
N LEU A 222 15.80 -4.25 7.54
CA LEU A 222 14.76 -4.10 6.53
C LEU A 222 14.36 -5.43 5.89
N THR A 223 15.23 -6.46 5.88
CA THR A 223 14.86 -7.78 5.34
C THR A 223 13.79 -8.47 6.18
N ILE A 224 13.88 -8.34 7.50
CA ILE A 224 12.87 -8.83 8.44
C ILE A 224 11.59 -7.99 8.32
N LEU A 225 11.74 -6.66 8.35
CA LEU A 225 10.60 -5.75 8.24
C LEU A 225 9.84 -5.92 6.91
N SER A 226 10.53 -6.19 5.80
CA SER A 226 9.92 -6.52 4.51
C SER A 226 8.95 -7.70 4.60
N GLY A 227 9.27 -8.69 5.44
CA GLY A 227 8.38 -9.82 5.72
C GLY A 227 7.14 -9.37 6.49
N ILE A 228 7.34 -8.66 7.60
CA ILE A 228 6.26 -8.15 8.47
C ILE A 228 5.30 -7.25 7.68
N PHE A 229 5.84 -6.36 6.84
CA PHE A 229 5.01 -5.44 6.07
C PHE A 229 4.06 -6.14 5.12
N ALA A 230 4.38 -7.34 4.63
CA ALA A 230 3.59 -8.05 3.62
C ALA A 230 3.19 -9.47 4.08
N SER A 231 3.00 -9.65 5.38
CA SER A 231 2.57 -10.90 5.99
C SER A 231 1.05 -11.05 6.06
N ALA A 232 0.26 -10.48 5.12
CA ALA A 232 -1.21 -10.55 5.18
C ALA A 232 -1.75 -11.99 5.33
N PHE A 233 -1.00 -12.98 4.83
CA PHE A 233 -1.28 -14.40 5.00
C PHE A 233 -1.27 -14.91 6.45
N THR A 234 -0.75 -14.15 7.42
CA THR A 234 -0.87 -14.48 8.85
C THR A 234 -2.28 -14.19 9.36
N ALA A 235 -3.02 -13.27 8.73
CA ALA A 235 -4.33 -12.83 9.20
C ALA A 235 -5.49 -13.74 8.74
N THR A 236 -5.31 -14.53 7.69
CA THR A 236 -6.45 -15.09 6.95
C THR A 236 -6.69 -16.58 7.13
N LEU A 237 -7.95 -16.96 7.39
CA LEU A 237 -8.42 -18.35 7.46
C LEU A 237 -8.18 -19.11 6.15
N LEU A 238 -7.87 -20.42 6.29
CA LEU A 238 -7.71 -21.56 5.36
C LEU A 238 -7.66 -21.34 3.82
N ASN A 239 -8.45 -20.42 3.23
CA ASN A 239 -8.60 -20.20 1.79
C ASN A 239 -7.32 -19.64 1.11
N TYR A 240 -6.44 -18.99 1.86
CA TYR A 240 -5.17 -18.44 1.36
C TYR A 240 -4.08 -19.52 1.16
N TRP A 241 -4.27 -20.69 1.76
CA TRP A 241 -3.34 -21.81 1.64
C TRP A 241 -3.30 -22.36 0.22
N VAL A 242 -4.42 -22.35 -0.50
CA VAL A 242 -4.48 -22.85 -1.89
C VAL A 242 -3.64 -21.97 -2.82
N GLU A 243 -3.65 -20.65 -2.61
CA GLU A 243 -2.86 -19.69 -3.39
C GLU A 243 -1.38 -19.61 -2.94
N LEU A 244 -1.09 -19.84 -1.65
CA LEU A 244 0.27 -19.90 -1.12
C LEU A 244 0.96 -21.25 -1.34
N LYS A 245 0.21 -22.34 -1.55
CA LYS A 245 0.76 -23.68 -1.76
C LYS A 245 1.81 -23.72 -2.88
N PRO A 246 1.57 -23.18 -4.09
CA PRO A 246 2.58 -23.15 -5.15
C PRO A 246 3.85 -22.39 -4.72
N LEU A 247 3.66 -21.30 -3.98
CA LEU A 247 4.71 -20.39 -3.52
C LEU A 247 5.52 -20.96 -2.34
N LEU A 248 4.90 -21.77 -1.49
CA LEU A 248 5.55 -22.45 -0.36
C LEU A 248 6.08 -23.84 -0.76
N ALA A 249 5.51 -24.47 -1.79
CA ALA A 249 6.03 -25.71 -2.38
C ALA A 249 7.37 -25.52 -3.09
N SER A 250 7.63 -24.31 -3.62
CA SER A 250 8.93 -23.95 -4.21
C SER A 250 10.04 -23.73 -3.16
N LEU A 251 9.70 -23.68 -1.87
CA LEU A 251 10.68 -23.58 -0.79
C LEU A 251 11.30 -24.95 -0.49
N PRO A 252 12.62 -25.04 -0.26
CA PRO A 252 13.31 -26.31 -0.01
C PRO A 252 12.94 -26.97 1.33
N PHE A 253 12.21 -26.28 2.20
CA PHE A 253 11.66 -26.78 3.45
C PHE A 253 10.13 -26.94 3.40
N SER A 254 9.54 -27.00 2.21
CA SER A 254 8.10 -27.19 1.99
C SER A 254 7.51 -28.38 2.77
N GLY A 255 8.29 -29.46 2.94
CA GLY A 255 7.92 -30.61 3.77
C GLY A 255 7.67 -30.23 5.24
N THR A 256 8.54 -29.43 5.84
CA THR A 256 8.41 -28.96 7.23
C THR A 256 7.24 -27.99 7.39
N ILE A 257 7.01 -27.11 6.40
CA ILE A 257 5.85 -26.21 6.38
C ILE A 257 4.56 -27.02 6.32
N ASN A 258 4.49 -27.99 5.40
CA ASN A 258 3.34 -28.84 5.21
C ASN A 258 3.07 -29.70 6.46
N GLU A 259 4.10 -30.23 7.11
CA GLU A 259 3.99 -30.98 8.36
C GLU A 259 3.52 -30.12 9.54
N PHE A 260 4.06 -28.90 9.70
CA PHE A 260 3.61 -27.94 10.72
C PHE A 260 2.12 -27.61 10.54
N ILE A 261 1.68 -27.38 9.32
CA ILE A 261 0.30 -27.04 8.98
C ILE A 261 -0.63 -28.23 9.20
N THR A 262 -0.27 -29.41 8.69
CA THR A 262 -1.10 -30.61 8.84
C THR A 262 -1.26 -30.98 10.32
N SER A 263 -0.20 -30.80 11.12
CA SER A 263 -0.21 -31.04 12.56
C SER A 263 -1.04 -30.01 13.34
N ASN A 264 -1.15 -28.78 12.83
CA ASN A 264 -1.92 -27.70 13.44
C ASN A 264 -3.29 -27.47 12.78
N ALA A 265 -3.70 -28.27 11.79
CA ALA A 265 -4.91 -28.10 10.98
C ALA A 265 -6.19 -27.87 11.80
N HIS A 266 -6.30 -28.55 12.95
CA HIS A 266 -7.41 -28.42 13.90
C HIS A 266 -7.45 -27.08 14.66
N LYS A 267 -6.35 -26.30 14.66
CA LYS A 267 -6.25 -24.94 15.24
C LYS A 267 -6.34 -23.85 14.17
N LEU A 268 -6.07 -24.18 12.90
CA LEU A 268 -6.13 -23.26 11.76
C LEU A 268 -7.56 -22.77 11.48
N ASP A 269 -8.57 -23.53 11.91
CA ASP A 269 -9.99 -23.13 11.85
C ASP A 269 -10.37 -22.10 12.92
N ALA A 270 -9.55 -21.89 13.97
CA ALA A 270 -9.95 -21.10 15.13
C ALA A 270 -9.10 -19.83 15.36
N ILE A 271 -7.78 -19.84 15.08
CA ILE A 271 -6.87 -18.70 15.35
C ILE A 271 -5.74 -18.72 14.30
N HIS A 272 -5.46 -17.57 13.67
CA HIS A 272 -4.39 -17.29 12.68
C HIS A 272 -3.58 -18.51 12.18
N PRO A 273 -3.72 -18.95 10.91
CA PRO A 273 -3.09 -20.19 10.47
C PRO A 273 -1.56 -20.17 10.46
N PHE A 274 -0.97 -18.98 10.40
CA PHE A 274 0.46 -18.76 10.63
C PHE A 274 0.65 -17.73 11.74
N PRO A 275 1.53 -18.00 12.72
CA PRO A 275 1.82 -17.02 13.75
C PRO A 275 2.44 -15.76 13.12
N PRO A 276 2.09 -14.56 13.62
CA PRO A 276 2.72 -13.32 13.20
C PRO A 276 4.22 -13.32 13.54
N ALA A 277 4.96 -12.35 13.02
CA ALA A 277 6.36 -12.18 13.39
C ALA A 277 6.47 -11.63 14.81
N GLU A 278 6.88 -12.48 15.75
CA GLU A 278 7.15 -12.07 17.13
C GLU A 278 8.45 -11.28 17.22
N LEU A 279 8.40 -10.14 17.90
CA LEU A 279 9.54 -9.32 18.29
C LEU A 279 9.52 -9.07 19.80
N PRO A 280 10.67 -8.88 20.48
CA PRO A 280 10.69 -8.60 21.91
C PRO A 280 9.81 -7.41 22.30
N ASN A 281 9.03 -7.57 23.37
CA ASN A 281 8.03 -6.61 23.80
C ASN A 281 8.68 -5.39 24.45
N PHE A 282 8.64 -4.25 23.77
CA PHE A 282 9.16 -3.00 24.33
C PHE A 282 8.26 -2.35 25.39
N LEU A 283 7.04 -2.87 25.59
CA LEU A 283 6.09 -2.44 26.61
C LEU A 283 6.26 -3.18 27.95
N LYS A 284 7.16 -4.16 27.99
CA LYS A 284 7.35 -5.02 29.16
C LYS A 284 7.66 -4.22 30.42
N GLY A 285 6.90 -4.47 31.49
CA GLY A 285 7.07 -3.78 32.78
C GLY A 285 6.59 -2.32 32.81
N LEU A 286 5.77 -1.88 31.84
CA LEU A 286 5.16 -0.54 31.81
C LEU A 286 3.74 -0.48 32.39
N LYS A 287 3.38 -1.44 33.26
CA LYS A 287 2.08 -1.48 33.93
C LYS A 287 1.68 -0.12 34.51
N GLY A 288 0.46 0.33 34.21
CA GLY A 288 -0.06 1.63 34.65
C GLY A 288 0.62 2.88 34.06
N LYS A 289 1.47 2.74 33.04
CA LYS A 289 2.13 3.87 32.34
C LYS A 289 1.66 4.08 30.89
N LEU A 290 0.88 3.16 30.35
CA LEU A 290 0.30 3.26 29.00
C LEU A 290 -0.96 4.13 29.02
N ARG A 291 -1.49 4.46 27.84
CA ARG A 291 -2.76 5.22 27.73
C ARG A 291 -3.93 4.49 28.40
N GLU A 292 -4.93 5.27 28.77
CA GLU A 292 -6.16 4.74 29.39
C GLU A 292 -6.87 3.74 28.46
N GLY A 293 -7.38 2.65 29.04
CA GLY A 293 -8.08 1.59 28.30
C GLY A 293 -7.17 0.51 27.69
N VAL A 294 -5.85 0.63 27.83
CA VAL A 294 -4.89 -0.43 27.45
C VAL A 294 -4.84 -1.52 28.53
N PRO A 295 -5.05 -2.80 28.20
CA PRO A 295 -4.97 -3.89 29.18
C PRO A 295 -3.55 -4.06 29.73
N ASP A 296 -3.41 -4.19 31.06
CA ASP A 296 -2.11 -4.40 31.72
C ASP A 296 -1.39 -5.68 31.23
N ALA A 297 -2.16 -6.68 30.78
CA ALA A 297 -1.62 -7.96 30.29
C ALA A 297 -0.61 -7.79 29.15
N ILE A 298 -0.75 -6.75 28.31
CA ILE A 298 0.22 -6.48 27.23
C ILE A 298 1.62 -6.16 27.77
N THR A 299 1.72 -5.70 29.02
CA THR A 299 2.99 -5.35 29.68
C THR A 299 3.68 -6.55 30.33
N ASP A 300 2.99 -7.69 30.42
CA ASP A 300 3.51 -8.94 30.97
C ASP A 300 4.04 -9.88 29.87
N LEU A 301 3.69 -9.62 28.60
CA LEU A 301 4.14 -10.43 27.45
C LEU A 301 5.66 -10.30 27.23
N GLU A 302 6.29 -11.41 26.83
CA GLU A 302 7.70 -11.43 26.43
C GLU A 302 7.92 -10.85 25.03
N THR A 303 6.98 -11.09 24.12
CA THR A 303 7.03 -10.68 22.71
C THR A 303 5.72 -10.04 22.26
N LEU A 304 5.79 -9.29 21.17
CA LEU A 304 4.65 -8.75 20.44
C LEU A 304 4.70 -9.29 19.00
N GLY A 305 3.62 -9.93 18.58
CA GLY A 305 3.37 -10.31 17.19
C GLY A 305 2.96 -9.13 16.32
N PHE A 306 3.68 -8.93 15.21
CA PHE A 306 3.40 -7.92 14.19
C PHE A 306 3.02 -8.58 12.87
N MET A 307 2.07 -7.96 12.16
CA MET A 307 1.62 -8.39 10.84
C MET A 307 1.32 -7.22 9.90
N ASP A 308 1.08 -7.54 8.63
CA ASP A 308 0.70 -6.58 7.59
C ASP A 308 -0.55 -5.79 8.00
N ALA A 309 -0.44 -4.46 7.95
CA ALA A 309 -1.56 -3.56 8.22
C ALA A 309 -2.72 -3.70 7.21
N GLY A 310 -2.46 -4.21 6.01
CA GLY A 310 -3.45 -4.48 4.97
C GLY A 310 -4.53 -5.47 5.40
N ALA A 311 -4.23 -6.33 6.39
CA ALA A 311 -5.23 -7.20 7.00
C ALA A 311 -6.33 -6.43 7.78
N ASN A 312 -6.05 -5.21 8.24
CA ASN A 312 -7.04 -4.33 8.86
C ASN A 312 -7.48 -3.18 7.94
N MET A 313 -6.57 -2.48 7.27
CA MET A 313 -6.94 -1.43 6.32
C MET A 313 -5.85 -1.24 5.28
N ASN A 314 -6.23 -1.26 4.00
CA ASN A 314 -5.23 -1.17 2.93
C ASN A 314 -4.74 0.27 2.66
N LEU A 315 -5.28 1.26 3.38
CA LEU A 315 -4.87 2.67 3.34
C LEU A 315 -4.39 3.14 4.72
N PRO A 316 -3.19 3.72 4.86
CA PRO A 316 -2.61 4.12 6.15
C PRO A 316 -3.16 5.45 6.69
N TYR A 317 -4.47 5.54 6.94
CA TYR A 317 -5.06 6.77 7.51
C TYR A 317 -4.68 6.98 8.97
N VAL A 318 -4.62 5.92 9.77
CA VAL A 318 -4.39 5.97 11.23
C VAL A 318 -3.13 6.75 11.62
N PRO A 319 -1.92 6.49 11.06
CA PRO A 319 -0.74 7.27 11.43
C PRO A 319 -0.86 8.76 11.06
N LEU A 320 -1.68 9.13 10.07
CA LEU A 320 -1.84 10.53 9.68
C LEU A 320 -2.73 11.32 10.67
N MET A 321 -3.60 10.64 11.42
CA MET A 321 -4.53 11.28 12.35
C MET A 321 -3.82 12.01 13.50
N ARG A 322 -2.68 11.50 13.98
CA ARG A 322 -1.90 12.16 15.04
C ARG A 322 -1.03 13.33 14.55
N ARG A 323 -0.93 13.54 13.23
CA ARG A 323 0.06 14.45 12.59
C ARG A 323 -0.51 15.79 12.14
N GLN A 324 -1.72 16.14 12.59
CA GLN A 324 -2.40 17.39 12.23
C GLN A 324 -2.42 17.66 10.71
N CYS A 325 -2.55 16.61 9.90
CA CYS A 325 -2.61 16.74 8.45
C CYS A 325 -3.83 17.57 8.04
N ASP A 326 -3.65 18.48 7.09
CA ASP A 326 -4.75 19.27 6.51
C ASP A 326 -5.26 18.68 5.18
N ILE A 327 -4.39 18.00 4.45
CA ILE A 327 -4.68 17.34 3.18
C ILE A 327 -4.15 15.91 3.26
N VAL A 328 -4.97 14.94 2.89
CA VAL A 328 -4.62 13.54 2.72
C VAL A 328 -4.85 13.17 1.27
N ILE A 329 -3.80 12.72 0.59
CA ILE A 329 -3.89 12.18 -0.77
C ILE A 329 -3.78 10.65 -0.65
N ALA A 330 -4.90 9.97 -0.78
CA ALA A 330 -5.01 8.52 -0.69
C ALA A 330 -4.84 7.89 -2.07
N LEU A 331 -3.79 7.10 -2.23
CA LEU A 331 -3.52 6.33 -3.45
C LEU A 331 -4.00 4.90 -3.22
N ASP A 332 -5.12 4.51 -3.82
CA ASP A 332 -5.69 3.18 -3.62
C ASP A 332 -5.34 2.23 -4.77
N ALA A 333 -4.79 1.08 -4.43
CA ALA A 333 -4.52 -0.04 -5.35
C ALA A 333 -5.12 -1.35 -4.81
N SER A 334 -6.17 -1.24 -3.99
CA SER A 334 -6.87 -2.39 -3.40
C SER A 334 -7.63 -3.17 -4.46
N ALA A 335 -7.45 -4.49 -4.46
CA ALA A 335 -8.37 -5.43 -5.11
C ALA A 335 -9.61 -5.73 -4.24
N ASP A 336 -9.53 -5.43 -2.94
CA ASP A 336 -10.60 -5.64 -1.97
C ASP A 336 -11.58 -4.46 -1.87
N SER A 337 -12.66 -4.67 -1.11
CA SER A 337 -13.78 -3.75 -1.03
C SER A 337 -13.40 -2.42 -0.38
N GLN A 338 -13.55 -1.34 -1.15
CA GLN A 338 -13.12 0.01 -0.82
C GLN A 338 -14.01 0.70 0.24
N ASP A 339 -15.25 0.23 0.40
CA ASP A 339 -16.23 0.68 1.41
C ASP A 339 -15.70 0.58 2.84
N LEU A 340 -15.05 -0.54 3.17
CA LEU A 340 -14.48 -0.79 4.49
C LEU A 340 -13.42 0.26 4.86
N TRP A 341 -12.69 0.79 3.88
CA TRP A 341 -11.64 1.77 4.12
C TRP A 341 -12.20 3.11 4.58
N PHE A 342 -13.31 3.56 3.98
CA PHE A 342 -13.98 4.81 4.37
C PHE A 342 -14.63 4.69 5.75
N THR A 343 -15.35 3.59 6.00
CA THR A 343 -16.03 3.35 7.28
C THR A 343 -15.04 3.22 8.43
N ARG A 344 -14.00 2.37 8.29
CA ARG A 344 -12.96 2.21 9.33
C ARG A 344 -12.17 3.49 9.55
N ALA A 345 -11.84 4.25 8.50
CA ALA A 345 -11.17 5.53 8.66
C ALA A 345 -12.01 6.52 9.48
N ALA A 346 -13.32 6.59 9.22
CA ALA A 346 -14.23 7.44 9.99
C ALA A 346 -14.33 7.00 11.46
N GLU A 347 -14.35 5.70 11.74
CA GLU A 347 -14.34 5.15 13.10
C GLU A 347 -13.07 5.52 13.86
N TYR A 348 -11.90 5.30 13.25
CA TYR A 348 -10.63 5.71 13.87
C TYR A 348 -10.59 7.22 14.08
N ALA A 349 -11.02 8.03 13.11
CA ALA A 349 -11.02 9.48 13.22
C ALA A 349 -11.86 10.01 14.40
N LYS A 350 -12.98 9.33 14.73
CA LYS A 350 -13.77 9.67 15.93
C LYS A 350 -12.95 9.53 17.21
N ALA A 351 -12.10 8.51 17.32
CA ALA A 351 -11.23 8.31 18.48
C ALA A 351 -10.16 9.41 18.65
N TYR A 352 -9.82 10.13 17.57
CA TYR A 352 -8.87 11.26 17.58
C TYR A 352 -9.56 12.64 17.68
N THR A 353 -10.89 12.67 17.83
CA THR A 353 -11.62 13.93 17.97
C THR A 353 -11.59 14.38 19.44
N PRO A 354 -11.18 15.63 19.77
CA PRO A 354 -11.11 16.08 21.15
C PRO A 354 -12.50 16.09 21.79
N SER A 355 -12.71 15.23 22.77
CA SER A 355 -13.87 15.27 23.66
C SER A 355 -13.63 16.33 24.74
N SER A 356 -14.21 17.52 24.59
CA SER A 356 -14.41 18.39 25.76
C SER A 356 -15.56 17.80 26.60
N PRO A 357 -15.41 17.66 27.93
CA PRO A 357 -16.44 17.02 28.78
C PRO A 357 -17.76 17.78 28.91
N THR A 358 -17.90 18.95 28.26
CA THR A 358 -19.03 19.87 28.49
C THR A 358 -19.88 20.18 27.27
N GLU A 359 -19.62 19.59 26.09
CA GLU A 359 -20.46 19.82 24.91
C GLU A 359 -20.79 18.51 24.19
N GLU A 360 -22.07 18.27 23.98
CA GLU A 360 -22.57 17.23 23.08
C GLU A 360 -21.92 17.39 21.70
N GLY A 361 -21.11 16.42 21.28
CA GLY A 361 -20.73 16.24 19.88
C GLY A 361 -19.60 17.14 19.37
N GLY A 362 -18.37 16.92 19.84
CA GLY A 362 -17.19 17.36 19.10
C GLY A 362 -17.23 16.78 17.68
N VAL A 363 -17.40 17.63 16.67
CA VAL A 363 -17.51 17.20 15.27
C VAL A 363 -16.11 16.89 14.74
N SER A 364 -15.92 15.67 14.24
CA SER A 364 -14.63 15.24 13.66
C SER A 364 -14.21 16.15 12.50
N ARG A 365 -12.92 16.48 12.41
CA ARG A 365 -12.34 17.18 11.25
C ARG A 365 -12.30 16.30 10.00
N TRP A 366 -12.48 14.99 10.15
CA TRP A 366 -12.48 14.03 9.07
C TRP A 366 -13.72 14.21 8.17
N PRO A 367 -13.59 14.12 6.83
CA PRO A 367 -14.73 14.23 5.93
C PRO A 367 -15.74 13.09 6.16
N GLY A 368 -17.03 13.44 6.13
CA GLY A 368 -18.11 12.46 6.13
C GLY A 368 -18.33 11.88 4.74
N VAL A 369 -18.12 10.57 4.59
CA VAL A 369 -18.29 9.85 3.32
C VAL A 369 -19.48 8.89 3.44
N ASP A 370 -20.40 8.95 2.49
CA ASP A 370 -21.52 8.00 2.38
C ASP A 370 -21.07 6.75 1.62
N ALA A 371 -20.36 5.87 2.33
CA ALA A 371 -19.84 4.62 1.77
C ALA A 371 -20.97 3.71 1.23
N ALA A 372 -22.17 3.75 1.82
CA ALA A 372 -23.30 2.95 1.35
C ALA A 372 -23.80 3.41 -0.03
N ALA A 373 -23.82 4.73 -0.27
CA ALA A 373 -24.17 5.28 -1.57
C ALA A 373 -23.08 5.04 -2.63
N LEU A 374 -21.79 5.04 -2.25
CA LEU A 374 -20.68 4.72 -3.15
C LEU A 374 -20.67 3.25 -3.60
N PHE A 375 -21.11 2.35 -2.72
CA PHE A 375 -21.04 0.90 -2.93
C PHE A 375 -22.38 0.19 -2.70
N PRO A 376 -23.44 0.52 -3.47
CA PRO A 376 -24.82 0.11 -3.17
C PRO A 376 -25.08 -1.39 -3.36
N ARG A 377 -24.47 -2.02 -4.38
CA ARG A 377 -24.63 -3.46 -4.65
C ARG A 377 -24.15 -4.36 -3.50
N ARG A 378 -23.22 -3.86 -2.70
CA ARG A 378 -22.55 -4.61 -1.62
C ARG A 378 -23.15 -4.32 -0.23
N ALA A 379 -24.09 -3.39 -0.13
CA ALA A 379 -24.85 -3.15 1.10
C ALA A 379 -25.99 -4.16 1.30
N GLU A 380 -26.39 -4.87 0.24
CA GLU A 380 -27.45 -5.89 0.24
C GLU A 380 -26.93 -7.31 0.56
N GLU A 381 -25.66 -7.60 0.24
CA GLU A 381 -25.01 -8.91 0.47
C GLU A 381 -24.27 -8.88 1.83
N GLY A 382 -24.71 -9.68 2.80
CA GLY A 382 -24.11 -9.72 4.14
C GLY A 382 -22.65 -10.22 4.14
N GLU A 383 -21.90 -9.98 5.22
CA GLU A 383 -20.49 -10.40 5.36
C GLU A 383 -20.28 -11.91 5.17
N GLU A 384 -21.28 -12.74 5.48
CA GLU A 384 -21.24 -14.21 5.32
C GLU A 384 -21.42 -14.67 3.87
N GLU A 385 -22.36 -14.08 3.11
CA GLU A 385 -22.55 -14.39 1.68
C GLU A 385 -21.33 -13.97 0.86
N ARG A 386 -20.66 -12.88 1.27
CA ARG A 386 -19.42 -12.38 0.70
C ARG A 386 -18.23 -13.34 0.85
N ALA A 387 -18.16 -14.07 1.97
CA ALA A 387 -17.15 -15.12 2.14
C ALA A 387 -17.46 -16.35 1.27
N ALA A 388 -18.75 -16.64 1.05
CA ALA A 388 -19.21 -17.80 0.27
C ALA A 388 -19.10 -17.61 -1.25
N GLU A 389 -19.43 -16.44 -1.80
CA GLU A 389 -19.29 -16.17 -3.24
C GLU A 389 -17.82 -16.18 -3.68
N LYS A 390 -16.93 -15.59 -2.88
CA LYS A 390 -15.47 -15.65 -3.11
C LYS A 390 -14.95 -17.09 -3.09
N VAL A 391 -15.53 -17.96 -2.27
CA VAL A 391 -15.21 -19.39 -2.22
C VAL A 391 -15.66 -20.10 -3.50
N ASP A 392 -16.81 -19.75 -4.08
CA ASP A 392 -17.30 -20.38 -5.30
C ASP A 392 -16.62 -19.86 -6.59
N GLU A 393 -16.19 -18.61 -6.60
CA GLU A 393 -15.39 -18.04 -7.70
C GLU A 393 -13.95 -18.61 -7.72
N ALA A 394 -13.34 -18.76 -6.53
CA ALA A 394 -12.05 -19.43 -6.36
C ALA A 394 -12.10 -20.92 -6.78
N LYS A 395 -13.17 -21.65 -6.45
CA LYS A 395 -13.36 -23.05 -6.90
C LYS A 395 -13.47 -23.19 -8.42
N LYS A 396 -14.07 -22.21 -9.11
CA LYS A 396 -14.14 -22.21 -10.59
C LYS A 396 -12.76 -22.03 -11.22
N GLN A 397 -11.96 -21.11 -10.68
CA GLN A 397 -10.59 -20.89 -11.15
C GLN A 397 -9.67 -22.08 -10.80
N GLU A 398 -9.89 -22.73 -9.65
CA GLU A 398 -9.21 -23.96 -9.23
C GLU A 398 -9.45 -25.11 -10.22
N GLY A 399 -10.70 -25.30 -10.70
CA GLY A 399 -11.02 -26.29 -11.72
C GLY A 399 -10.27 -26.07 -13.03
N GLU A 400 -10.15 -24.82 -13.49
CA GLU A 400 -9.45 -24.49 -14.74
C GLU A 400 -7.93 -24.63 -14.65
N VAL A 401 -7.33 -24.35 -13.48
CA VAL A 401 -5.89 -24.50 -13.24
C VAL A 401 -5.51 -25.97 -13.00
N LEU A 402 -6.33 -26.74 -12.27
CA LEU A 402 -6.13 -28.18 -12.12
C LEU A 402 -6.25 -28.90 -13.47
N ASP A 403 -7.24 -28.57 -14.29
CA ASP A 403 -7.39 -29.19 -15.62
C ASP A 403 -6.16 -28.91 -16.51
N ARG A 404 -5.58 -27.70 -16.44
CA ARG A 404 -4.34 -27.38 -17.17
C ARG A 404 -3.09 -28.08 -16.62
N ALA A 405 -3.00 -28.27 -15.31
CA ALA A 405 -1.88 -28.95 -14.66
C ALA A 405 -1.93 -30.48 -14.88
N VAL A 406 -3.12 -31.09 -14.82
CA VAL A 406 -3.35 -32.51 -15.10
C VAL A 406 -3.12 -32.81 -16.59
N ASP A 407 -3.56 -31.94 -17.50
CA ASP A 407 -3.26 -32.03 -18.93
C ASP A 407 -1.75 -31.90 -19.22
N GLY A 408 -1.03 -31.12 -18.40
CA GLY A 408 0.42 -30.96 -18.47
C GLY A 408 1.16 -32.23 -18.01
N GLU A 409 0.78 -32.77 -16.86
CA GLU A 409 1.37 -34.00 -16.31
C GLU A 409 1.03 -35.25 -17.15
N GLU A 410 -0.16 -35.36 -17.74
CA GLU A 410 -0.49 -36.46 -18.65
C GLU A 410 0.34 -36.41 -19.94
N LYS A 411 0.57 -35.20 -20.50
CA LYS A 411 1.43 -35.02 -21.68
C LYS A 411 2.91 -35.29 -21.39
N GLU A 412 3.35 -35.02 -20.17
CA GLU A 412 4.73 -35.30 -19.74
C GLU A 412 4.94 -36.79 -19.43
N ARG A 413 3.96 -37.45 -18.78
CA ARG A 413 3.93 -38.91 -18.56
C ARG A 413 3.77 -39.71 -19.86
N GLU A 414 3.07 -39.18 -20.87
CA GLU A 414 3.02 -39.79 -22.22
C GLU A 414 4.34 -39.65 -22.98
N ARG A 415 5.09 -38.56 -22.76
CA ARG A 415 6.44 -38.37 -23.33
C ARG A 415 7.48 -39.29 -22.70
N GLU A 416 7.42 -39.52 -21.39
CA GLU A 416 8.36 -40.43 -20.71
C GLU A 416 8.08 -41.92 -20.99
N ARG A 417 6.83 -42.29 -21.35
CA ARG A 417 6.47 -43.68 -21.67
C ARG A 417 6.84 -44.12 -23.09
N ARG A 418 7.15 -43.20 -24.00
CA ARG A 418 7.61 -43.51 -25.37
C ARG A 418 9.10 -43.25 -25.50
N GLY A 419 9.90 -44.18 -24.97
CA GLY A 419 11.30 -44.29 -25.38
C GLY A 419 11.41 -44.60 -26.87
N VAL A 420 12.42 -44.00 -27.51
CA VAL A 420 13.18 -44.44 -28.71
C VAL A 420 13.25 -43.42 -29.88
N ARG A 421 14.49 -42.95 -30.07
CA ARG A 421 15.21 -42.54 -31.30
C ARG A 421 15.01 -41.12 -31.85
N GLU A 422 15.93 -40.24 -31.46
CA GLU A 422 16.24 -39.01 -32.19
C GLU A 422 16.74 -39.33 -33.62
N LYS A 423 16.11 -38.69 -34.60
CA LYS A 423 16.70 -38.37 -35.91
C LYS A 423 16.71 -36.86 -36.03
N ASN A 424 17.91 -36.27 -36.17
CA ASN A 424 18.11 -34.86 -36.51
C ASN A 424 17.31 -34.47 -37.77
N PRO A 425 16.55 -33.37 -37.74
CA PRO A 425 16.10 -32.69 -38.96
C PRO A 425 17.18 -31.75 -39.52
N GLN A 426 17.25 -31.72 -40.85
CA GLN A 426 18.14 -30.90 -41.69
C GLN A 426 17.78 -29.40 -41.69
N PRO A 427 18.72 -28.51 -42.09
CA PRO A 427 18.46 -27.08 -42.20
C PRO A 427 17.74 -26.73 -43.52
N ALA A 428 16.93 -25.67 -43.49
CA ALA A 428 16.27 -25.08 -44.66
C ALA A 428 16.30 -23.53 -44.55
N PRO A 429 16.10 -22.76 -45.63
CA PRO A 429 17.19 -22.04 -46.29
C PRO A 429 17.02 -20.50 -46.31
N LEU A 430 18.11 -19.82 -46.70
CA LEU A 430 18.18 -18.40 -47.07
C LEU A 430 17.22 -18.02 -48.21
N GLY A 431 16.57 -16.86 -48.12
CA GLY A 431 15.71 -16.31 -49.18
C GLY A 431 15.51 -14.79 -49.07
N SER A 432 15.96 -14.08 -50.10
CA SER A 432 16.14 -12.64 -50.27
C SER A 432 14.87 -11.77 -50.34
N ALA A 433 15.07 -10.47 -50.09
CA ALA A 433 14.16 -9.36 -50.41
C ALA A 433 13.75 -9.27 -51.90
N PRO A 434 12.73 -8.44 -52.21
CA PRO A 434 12.89 -7.56 -53.37
C PRO A 434 12.51 -6.09 -53.11
N THR A 435 13.29 -5.23 -53.77
CA THR A 435 13.11 -3.80 -54.02
C THR A 435 12.42 -3.55 -55.37
N SER A 436 11.60 -2.49 -55.50
CA SER A 436 11.50 -1.53 -56.64
C SER A 436 10.12 -0.82 -56.59
N ALA A 437 9.96 0.50 -56.42
CA ALA A 437 10.39 1.69 -57.20
C ALA A 437 9.41 2.12 -58.32
N GLY A 438 8.99 3.39 -58.27
CA GLY A 438 8.47 4.25 -59.37
C GLY A 438 6.95 4.18 -59.61
N GLY A 439 6.19 5.26 -59.78
CA GLY A 439 6.47 6.69 -59.93
C GLY A 439 5.26 7.41 -60.57
N ALA A 440 5.31 8.75 -60.50
CA ALA A 440 4.59 9.77 -61.29
C ALA A 440 3.16 10.24 -60.87
N ALA A 441 3.04 11.56 -60.84
CA ALA A 441 1.95 12.46 -60.42
C ALA A 441 1.09 12.94 -61.63
N PRO A 442 0.48 14.15 -61.72
CA PRO A 442 -0.04 15.14 -60.74
C PRO A 442 -1.44 15.74 -61.12
N GLY A 443 -1.96 16.65 -60.28
CA GLY A 443 -2.97 17.67 -60.64
C GLY A 443 -3.91 17.96 -59.45
N GLY A 444 -4.22 19.18 -59.01
CA GLY A 444 -3.99 20.54 -59.49
C GLY A 444 -5.18 21.41 -59.04
N GLY A 445 -4.92 22.58 -58.41
CA GLY A 445 -5.91 23.64 -58.08
C GLY A 445 -6.03 23.94 -56.58
N ALA A 446 -5.38 24.96 -55.99
CA ALA A 446 -5.61 26.43 -56.05
C ALA A 446 -7.01 26.80 -55.49
N LYS A 447 -7.26 27.70 -54.52
CA LYS A 447 -6.71 29.03 -54.08
C LYS A 447 -7.18 29.26 -52.62
N ARG A 448 -6.42 29.84 -51.67
CA ARG A 448 -5.95 31.23 -51.44
C ARG A 448 -6.99 32.18 -50.75
N GLY A 449 -6.59 32.74 -49.61
CA GLY A 449 -7.16 33.93 -48.92
C GLY A 449 -7.71 33.58 -47.53
N LYS A 450 -7.49 34.33 -46.44
CA LYS A 450 -6.81 35.61 -46.15
C LYS A 450 -6.64 35.68 -44.62
N GLU A 451 -5.60 36.38 -44.16
CA GLU A 451 -5.46 36.87 -42.79
C GLU A 451 -6.59 37.85 -42.43
N GLU A 452 -7.10 37.76 -41.20
CA GLU A 452 -7.60 38.92 -40.43
C GLU A 452 -7.24 38.73 -38.95
N GLU A 453 -6.38 39.62 -38.45
CA GLU A 453 -6.24 39.93 -37.02
C GLU A 453 -7.56 40.47 -36.47
N LYS A 454 -7.94 40.06 -35.26
CA LYS A 454 -8.80 40.89 -34.41
C LYS A 454 -8.54 40.69 -32.92
N GLU A 455 -8.40 41.83 -32.27
CA GLU A 455 -8.07 42.10 -30.88
C GLU A 455 -9.02 41.46 -29.85
N LEU A 456 -8.42 41.14 -28.69
CA LEU A 456 -8.92 41.29 -27.31
C LEU A 456 -10.43 41.53 -27.13
N GLY A 457 -11.13 40.47 -26.72
CA GLY A 457 -12.43 40.54 -26.05
C GLY A 457 -12.33 39.95 -24.65
N LEU A 458 -12.10 40.80 -23.65
CA LEU A 458 -12.42 40.51 -22.25
C LEU A 458 -13.94 40.41 -22.08
N GLY A 459 -14.44 39.30 -21.58
CA GLY A 459 -15.83 39.10 -21.17
C GLY A 459 -15.96 37.69 -20.61
N ALA A 460 -15.77 37.48 -19.30
CA ALA A 460 -16.83 37.57 -18.30
C ALA A 460 -17.95 36.57 -18.58
N GLU A 461 -17.84 35.37 -17.98
CA GLU A 461 -18.92 34.67 -17.30
C GLU A 461 -18.30 33.55 -16.43
N ALA A 462 -17.64 33.98 -15.34
CA ALA A 462 -17.49 33.13 -14.17
C ALA A 462 -18.88 33.04 -13.53
N GLY A 463 -19.62 32.00 -13.92
CA GLY A 463 -20.91 31.68 -13.31
C GLY A 463 -20.68 31.31 -11.85
N ASP A 464 -21.01 32.26 -10.98
CA ASP A 464 -21.23 32.13 -9.54
C ASP A 464 -22.29 31.04 -9.32
N LYS A 465 -21.87 29.77 -9.33
CA LYS A 465 -22.71 28.65 -8.94
C LYS A 465 -22.30 28.28 -7.51
N PRO A 466 -23.16 28.49 -6.50
CA PRO A 466 -22.92 27.90 -5.19
C PRO A 466 -22.78 26.39 -5.34
N MET A 467 -21.99 25.77 -4.46
CA MET A 467 -21.80 24.32 -4.31
C MET A 467 -23.05 23.56 -4.77
N PRO A 468 -22.93 22.51 -5.61
CA PRO A 468 -24.08 21.65 -5.84
C PRO A 468 -24.58 21.19 -4.47
N ARG A 469 -25.81 21.61 -4.13
CA ARG A 469 -26.57 20.98 -3.06
C ARG A 469 -26.46 19.50 -3.35
N SER A 470 -26.13 18.67 -2.34
CA SER A 470 -26.22 17.24 -2.55
C SER A 470 -27.57 17.01 -3.21
N SER A 471 -27.56 16.38 -4.39
CA SER A 471 -28.79 15.84 -4.91
C SER A 471 -29.43 15.08 -3.75
N ALA A 472 -30.76 15.06 -3.67
CA ALA A 472 -31.43 14.11 -2.81
C ALA A 472 -31.15 12.63 -3.23
N GLU A 473 -30.27 12.44 -4.21
CA GLU A 473 -29.70 11.22 -4.78
C GLU A 473 -28.25 11.16 -4.26
N GLY A 474 -27.83 10.01 -3.69
CA GLY A 474 -26.59 9.83 -2.90
C GLY A 474 -25.25 10.17 -3.57
N GLU A 475 -24.13 9.72 -2.98
CA GLU A 475 -22.80 9.98 -3.56
C GLU A 475 -22.65 9.42 -4.99
N PRO A 476 -22.09 10.20 -5.94
CA PRO A 476 -21.85 9.70 -7.29
C PRO A 476 -20.76 8.61 -7.30
N PRO A 477 -20.61 7.83 -8.39
CA PRO A 477 -19.51 6.88 -8.52
C PRO A 477 -18.14 7.54 -8.35
N LEU A 478 -17.13 6.76 -7.97
CA LEU A 478 -15.75 7.25 -7.85
C LEU A 478 -15.19 7.64 -9.22
N SER A 479 -14.54 8.81 -9.27
CA SER A 479 -13.78 9.29 -10.43
C SER A 479 -12.29 8.93 -10.29
N ARG A 480 -11.44 9.34 -11.24
CA ARG A 480 -9.98 9.15 -11.12
C ARG A 480 -9.37 9.95 -9.95
N CYS A 481 -10.05 11.00 -9.49
CA CYS A 481 -9.70 11.75 -8.30
C CYS A 481 -10.98 12.32 -7.67
N SER A 482 -11.43 11.71 -6.57
CA SER A 482 -12.60 12.15 -5.82
C SER A 482 -12.17 12.92 -4.58
N ILE A 483 -12.86 14.01 -4.26
CA ILE A 483 -12.43 14.92 -3.19
C ILE A 483 -13.54 15.15 -2.17
N TRP A 484 -13.19 15.03 -0.90
CA TRP A 484 -14.04 15.39 0.22
C TRP A 484 -13.33 16.40 1.11
N ILE A 485 -14.03 17.46 1.52
CA ILE A 485 -13.47 18.50 2.38
C ILE A 485 -14.23 18.47 3.71
N GLY A 486 -13.62 17.98 4.78
CA GLY A 486 -14.26 17.91 6.10
C GLY A 486 -14.63 19.28 6.66
N SER A 487 -15.50 19.31 7.67
CA SER A 487 -15.77 20.52 8.46
C SER A 487 -16.20 20.14 9.87
N THR A 488 -15.82 20.96 10.86
CA THR A 488 -16.28 20.81 12.24
C THR A 488 -17.66 21.44 12.47
N SER A 489 -18.24 22.11 11.47
CA SER A 489 -19.59 22.65 11.57
C SER A 489 -20.64 21.52 11.48
N PRO A 490 -21.54 21.36 12.49
CA PRO A 490 -22.57 20.33 12.49
C PRO A 490 -23.44 20.33 11.23
N GLN A 491 -23.73 21.52 10.69
CA GLN A 491 -24.56 21.72 9.50
C GLN A 491 -23.84 21.36 8.19
N ALA A 492 -22.49 21.32 8.19
CA ALA A 492 -21.67 21.07 7.00
C ALA A 492 -21.13 19.62 6.92
N SER A 493 -21.35 18.81 7.96
CA SER A 493 -20.76 17.47 8.12
C SER A 493 -21.22 16.43 7.10
N LYS A 494 -22.41 16.58 6.48
CA LYS A 494 -22.99 15.59 5.55
C LYS A 494 -22.73 15.85 4.05
N THR A 495 -22.42 17.08 3.63
CA THR A 495 -22.34 17.47 2.20
C THR A 495 -20.91 17.85 1.81
N CYS A 496 -19.98 16.90 1.89
CA CYS A 496 -18.56 17.24 1.84
C CYS A 496 -17.80 16.82 0.57
N ARG A 497 -18.41 16.04 -0.33
CA ARG A 497 -17.83 15.69 -1.63
C ARG A 497 -17.90 16.86 -2.63
N ASN A 498 -16.78 17.20 -3.24
CA ASN A 498 -16.65 18.16 -4.33
C ASN A 498 -15.41 17.82 -5.17
N ASP A 499 -15.59 17.09 -6.27
CA ASP A 499 -14.49 16.60 -7.12
C ASP A 499 -13.84 17.71 -7.97
N HIS A 500 -14.43 18.91 -8.04
CA HIS A 500 -13.86 20.07 -8.73
C HIS A 500 -13.96 21.34 -7.86
N PRO A 501 -13.26 21.36 -6.71
CA PRO A 501 -13.43 22.44 -5.75
C PRO A 501 -12.85 23.75 -6.29
N THR A 502 -13.53 24.86 -6.03
CA THR A 502 -12.99 26.21 -6.19
C THR A 502 -12.11 26.59 -4.98
N LEU A 503 -11.38 27.69 -5.05
CA LEU A 503 -10.59 28.15 -3.90
C LEU A 503 -11.48 28.55 -2.73
N GLU A 504 -12.62 29.16 -3.03
CA GLU A 504 -13.65 29.55 -2.08
C GLU A 504 -14.18 28.34 -1.32
N ASP A 505 -14.54 27.26 -2.02
CA ASP A 505 -15.03 26.01 -1.41
C ASP A 505 -14.05 25.44 -0.38
N VAL A 506 -12.76 25.47 -0.69
CA VAL A 506 -11.70 24.96 0.21
C VAL A 506 -11.50 25.87 1.42
N VAL A 507 -11.56 27.18 1.22
CA VAL A 507 -11.32 28.18 2.28
C VAL A 507 -12.48 28.24 3.28
N GLU A 508 -13.71 27.99 2.83
CA GLU A 508 -14.92 28.03 3.68
C GLU A 508 -14.98 26.90 4.71
N ARG A 509 -14.23 25.81 4.50
CA ARG A 509 -14.25 24.62 5.35
C ARG A 509 -12.98 24.50 6.17
N ASP A 510 -13.09 23.96 7.38
CA ASP A 510 -12.05 23.93 8.41
C ASP A 510 -11.50 22.53 8.74
N GLY A 511 -12.08 21.49 8.14
CA GLY A 511 -11.65 20.11 8.29
C GLY A 511 -10.50 19.71 7.36
N ILE A 512 -10.27 18.39 7.31
CA ILE A 512 -9.26 17.73 6.47
C ILE A 512 -9.82 17.58 5.06
N ALA A 513 -9.03 17.91 4.04
CA ALA A 513 -9.34 17.56 2.66
C ALA A 513 -8.78 16.16 2.35
N LEU A 514 -9.65 15.23 1.96
CA LEU A 514 -9.29 13.91 1.47
C LEU A 514 -9.43 13.91 -0.06
N ALA A 515 -8.31 13.71 -0.75
CA ALA A 515 -8.30 13.39 -2.17
C ALA A 515 -8.03 11.90 -2.33
N TYR A 516 -8.94 11.18 -2.97
CA TYR A 516 -8.88 9.73 -3.18
C TYR A 516 -8.65 9.42 -4.65
N ILE A 517 -7.59 8.70 -4.94
CA ILE A 517 -7.13 8.37 -6.29
C ILE A 517 -7.09 6.85 -6.39
N PRO A 518 -8.14 6.20 -6.92
CA PRO A 518 -8.13 4.77 -7.16
C PRO A 518 -7.32 4.42 -8.40
N LEU A 519 -6.71 3.24 -8.40
CA LEU A 519 -6.13 2.63 -9.59
C LEU A 519 -7.27 2.17 -10.50
N SER A 520 -7.65 2.99 -11.48
CA SER A 520 -8.83 2.75 -12.32
C SER A 520 -8.52 3.01 -13.79
N ALA A 521 -8.96 2.09 -14.66
CA ALA A 521 -8.88 2.22 -16.11
C ALA A 521 -9.93 3.20 -16.68
N HIS A 522 -11.02 3.48 -15.96
CA HIS A 522 -12.12 4.29 -16.48
C HIS A 522 -11.69 5.74 -16.72
N PRO A 523 -11.94 6.35 -17.89
CA PRO A 523 -11.88 7.81 -18.05
C PRO A 523 -12.95 8.47 -17.17
N ASP A 524 -12.71 9.73 -16.77
CA ASP A 524 -13.74 10.54 -16.13
C ASP A 524 -14.97 10.61 -17.07
N GLU A 525 -16.15 10.22 -16.61
CA GLU A 525 -17.40 10.49 -17.34
C GLU A 525 -17.65 12.01 -17.30
N GLY A 526 -16.99 12.76 -18.18
CA GLY A 526 -17.07 14.22 -18.19
C GLY A 526 -16.17 14.88 -19.24
N THR A 527 -16.73 15.09 -20.43
CA THR A 527 -16.33 16.04 -21.49
C THR A 527 -14.90 16.60 -21.45
N GLY A 528 -14.06 16.15 -22.38
CA GLY A 528 -12.82 16.87 -22.74
C GLY A 528 -13.08 18.35 -23.02
N ARG A 529 -12.14 19.19 -22.59
CA ARG A 529 -12.22 20.67 -22.63
C ARG A 529 -12.35 21.27 -24.04
N ASP A 530 -12.26 20.46 -25.09
CA ASP A 530 -12.21 20.87 -26.49
C ASP A 530 -13.26 20.19 -27.38
N GLY A 531 -14.16 19.36 -26.82
CA GLY A 531 -15.16 18.63 -27.59
C GLY A 531 -14.56 17.67 -28.62
N THR A 532 -13.26 17.35 -28.50
CA THR A 532 -12.64 16.30 -29.28
C THR A 532 -12.72 15.00 -28.50
N GLU A 533 -13.09 13.91 -29.18
CA GLU A 533 -13.05 12.55 -28.64
C GLU A 533 -11.60 12.21 -28.27
N THR A 534 -11.17 12.51 -27.05
CA THR A 534 -9.87 12.11 -26.55
C THR A 534 -9.91 10.65 -26.12
N GLU A 535 -9.38 9.82 -27.03
CA GLU A 535 -8.74 8.51 -26.89
C GLU A 535 -9.13 7.60 -25.72
N LYS A 536 -9.89 6.56 -26.11
CA LYS A 536 -9.84 5.14 -25.71
C LYS A 536 -9.86 4.83 -24.21
N GLU A 537 -11.02 4.31 -23.79
CA GLU A 537 -11.11 3.29 -22.73
C GLU A 537 -9.86 2.40 -22.75
N LEU A 538 -9.17 2.28 -21.60
CA LEU A 538 -8.26 1.16 -21.43
C LEU A 538 -9.13 -0.10 -21.48
N PRO A 539 -8.88 -1.04 -22.41
CA PRO A 539 -9.83 -2.12 -22.73
C PRO A 539 -9.87 -3.24 -21.68
N PHE A 540 -9.44 -2.98 -20.45
CA PHE A 540 -9.29 -3.97 -19.40
C PHE A 540 -9.46 -3.35 -18.01
N ASP A 541 -10.01 -4.13 -17.08
CA ASP A 541 -10.00 -3.80 -15.65
C ASP A 541 -8.58 -4.07 -15.09
N PRO A 542 -7.89 -3.08 -14.49
CA PRO A 542 -6.59 -3.27 -13.89
C PRO A 542 -6.58 -4.39 -12.84
N LEU A 543 -7.67 -4.60 -12.10
CA LEU A 543 -7.77 -5.63 -11.08
C LEU A 543 -7.92 -7.04 -11.67
N GLU A 544 -8.35 -7.18 -12.93
CA GLU A 544 -8.37 -8.46 -13.66
C GLU A 544 -6.99 -8.85 -14.19
N VAL A 545 -6.14 -7.86 -14.50
CA VAL A 545 -4.79 -8.08 -15.07
C VAL A 545 -3.71 -8.13 -13.99
N PHE A 546 -3.83 -7.29 -12.97
CA PHE A 546 -2.87 -7.17 -11.88
C PHE A 546 -3.43 -7.82 -10.61
N SER A 547 -2.91 -9.01 -10.28
CA SER A 547 -3.25 -9.74 -9.07
C SER A 547 -2.31 -9.39 -7.92
N THR A 548 -2.86 -9.27 -6.71
CA THR A 548 -2.11 -9.14 -5.45
C THR A 548 -1.10 -10.27 -5.25
N TRP A 549 -1.34 -11.44 -5.83
CA TRP A 549 -0.53 -12.65 -5.65
C TRP A 549 0.41 -12.95 -6.81
N ARG A 550 0.33 -12.15 -7.89
CA ARG A 550 1.23 -12.28 -9.01
C ARG A 550 2.46 -11.42 -8.76
N PHE A 551 3.60 -12.09 -8.63
CA PHE A 551 4.90 -11.49 -8.32
C PHE A 551 5.78 -11.26 -9.54
N ASP A 552 5.28 -11.58 -10.73
CA ASP A 552 5.99 -11.42 -11.98
C ASP A 552 5.09 -10.78 -13.05
N TYR A 553 5.61 -9.75 -13.72
CA TYR A 553 4.92 -9.07 -14.81
C TYR A 553 5.87 -8.89 -15.99
N THR A 554 5.31 -9.03 -17.19
CA THR A 554 6.05 -8.71 -18.42
C THR A 554 6.40 -7.23 -18.45
N GLU A 555 7.35 -6.87 -19.32
CA GLU A 555 7.74 -5.47 -19.51
C GLU A 555 6.55 -4.61 -19.97
N GLU A 556 5.72 -5.14 -20.87
CA GLU A 556 4.52 -4.46 -21.36
C GLU A 556 3.47 -4.25 -20.26
N GLU A 557 3.18 -5.27 -19.45
CA GLU A 557 2.25 -5.16 -18.32
C GLU A 557 2.75 -4.13 -17.29
N THR A 558 4.04 -4.20 -16.99
CA THR A 558 4.70 -3.26 -16.08
C THR A 558 4.64 -1.83 -16.63
N ASP A 559 4.89 -1.64 -17.93
CA ASP A 559 4.75 -0.34 -18.59
C ASP A 559 3.35 0.21 -18.52
N ARG A 560 2.35 -0.63 -18.76
CA ARG A 560 0.94 -0.25 -18.67
C ARG A 560 0.56 0.18 -17.25
N LEU A 561 0.96 -0.60 -16.23
CA LEU A 561 0.71 -0.24 -14.83
C LEU A 561 1.39 1.07 -14.45
N VAL A 562 2.61 1.28 -14.94
CA VAL A 562 3.36 2.50 -14.62
C VAL A 562 2.68 3.73 -15.20
N ARG A 563 2.25 3.66 -16.47
CA ARG A 563 1.50 4.75 -17.12
C ARG A 563 0.17 4.98 -16.44
N LEU A 564 -0.58 3.93 -16.16
CA LEU A 564 -1.88 4.02 -15.48
C LEU A 564 -1.77 4.75 -14.13
N GLY A 565 -0.82 4.36 -13.28
CA GLY A 565 -0.62 5.02 -11.98
C GLY A 565 -0.16 6.47 -12.07
N GLN A 566 0.53 6.84 -13.15
CA GLN A 566 0.86 8.25 -13.45
C GLN A 566 -0.38 9.00 -13.93
N ASP A 567 -1.14 8.43 -14.86
CA ASP A 567 -2.34 9.05 -15.45
C ASP A 567 -3.45 9.25 -14.41
N ASN A 568 -3.69 8.27 -13.53
CA ASN A 568 -4.66 8.43 -12.43
C ASN A 568 -4.28 9.58 -11.50
N PHE A 569 -2.99 9.70 -11.15
CA PHE A 569 -2.53 10.81 -10.31
C PHE A 569 -2.68 12.16 -11.03
N MET A 570 -2.25 12.23 -12.30
CA MET A 570 -2.28 13.46 -13.10
C MET A 570 -3.71 13.92 -13.42
N ALA A 571 -4.69 13.02 -13.48
CA ALA A 571 -6.11 13.38 -13.64
C ALA A 571 -6.62 14.29 -12.50
N GLY A 572 -6.03 14.19 -11.30
CA GLY A 572 -6.34 15.03 -10.15
C GLY A 572 -5.45 16.26 -9.98
N GLU A 573 -4.50 16.53 -10.87
CA GLU A 573 -3.44 17.52 -10.65
C GLU A 573 -3.98 18.92 -10.29
N GLU A 574 -4.92 19.43 -11.08
CA GLU A 574 -5.46 20.78 -10.89
C GLU A 574 -6.33 20.89 -9.64
N GLN A 575 -7.07 19.83 -9.33
CA GLN A 575 -7.86 19.73 -8.10
C GLN A 575 -6.95 19.74 -6.87
N LEU A 576 -5.87 18.94 -6.89
CA LEU A 576 -4.89 18.88 -5.81
C LEU A 576 -4.18 20.23 -5.60
N LYS A 577 -3.78 20.91 -6.69
CA LYS A 577 -3.21 22.27 -6.59
C LYS A 577 -4.20 23.27 -5.98
N THR A 578 -5.47 23.15 -6.33
CA THR A 578 -6.54 24.00 -5.76
C THR A 578 -6.72 23.73 -4.27
N LEU A 579 -6.74 22.46 -3.85
CA LEU A 579 -6.76 22.08 -2.44
C LEU A 579 -5.56 22.66 -1.67
N ILE A 580 -4.34 22.45 -2.16
CA ILE A 580 -3.10 22.93 -1.52
C ILE A 580 -3.14 24.45 -1.36
N LYS A 581 -3.49 25.17 -2.44
CA LYS A 581 -3.57 26.63 -2.41
C LYS A 581 -4.66 27.14 -1.47
N GLY A 582 -5.86 26.54 -1.50
CA GLY A 582 -6.97 26.91 -0.64
C GLY A 582 -6.66 26.70 0.84
N VAL A 583 -6.13 25.52 1.21
CA VAL A 583 -5.69 25.22 2.59
C VAL A 583 -4.58 26.16 3.03
N TRP A 584 -3.60 26.46 2.17
CA TRP A 584 -2.57 27.45 2.49
C TRP A 584 -3.15 28.84 2.75
N MET A 585 -4.12 29.29 1.93
CA MET A 585 -4.81 30.57 2.13
C MET A 585 -5.55 30.61 3.47
N ARG A 586 -6.27 29.52 3.80
CA ARG A 586 -6.95 29.33 5.09
C ARG A 586 -5.97 29.47 6.27
N LYS A 587 -4.88 28.69 6.27
CA LYS A 587 -3.87 28.72 7.35
C LYS A 587 -3.13 30.05 7.43
N ARG A 588 -2.84 30.69 6.29
CA ARG A 588 -2.22 32.02 6.26
C ARG A 588 -3.13 33.09 6.86
N LYS A 589 -4.43 33.03 6.59
CA LYS A 589 -5.42 33.95 7.17
C LYS A 589 -5.46 33.78 8.70
N GLN A 590 -5.61 32.54 9.17
CA GLN A 590 -5.62 32.21 10.60
C GLN A 590 -4.36 32.74 11.31
N ARG A 591 -3.16 32.44 10.78
CA ARG A 591 -1.90 32.92 11.37
C ARG A 591 -1.85 34.44 11.50
N ARG A 592 -2.32 35.18 10.49
CA ARG A 592 -2.34 36.66 10.51
C ARG A 592 -3.33 37.22 11.51
N GLU A 593 -4.45 36.54 11.75
CA GLU A 593 -5.42 36.91 12.76
C GLU A 593 -4.84 36.69 14.16
N GLU A 594 -4.21 35.54 14.40
CA GLU A 594 -3.47 35.24 15.64
C GLU A 594 -2.36 36.26 15.92
N GLU A 595 -1.54 36.60 14.91
CA GLU A 595 -0.49 37.63 15.01
C GLU A 595 -1.06 39.00 15.39
N LYS A 596 -2.22 39.40 14.82
CA LYS A 596 -2.88 40.67 15.14
C LYS A 596 -3.45 40.68 16.55
N GLU A 597 -4.09 39.59 16.98
CA GLU A 597 -4.59 39.46 18.34
C GLU A 597 -3.46 39.55 19.36
N LEU A 598 -2.32 38.91 19.08
CA LEU A 598 -1.15 38.94 19.95
C LEU A 598 -0.53 40.33 20.04
N ALA A 599 -0.45 41.04 18.91
CA ALA A 599 0.03 42.42 18.84
C ALA A 599 -0.93 43.41 19.52
N GLY A 600 -2.24 43.16 19.53
CA GLY A 600 -3.22 43.99 20.25
C GLY A 600 -3.28 43.76 21.76
N ARG A 601 -2.69 42.66 22.26
CA ARG A 601 -2.57 42.35 23.70
C ARG A 601 -1.28 42.90 24.33
N GLN A 602 -0.30 43.31 23.52
CA GLN A 602 0.93 44.00 23.94
C GLN A 602 0.73 45.51 23.91
#